data_AF-A0A2N7YE77-F1
#
_entry.id   AF-A0A2N7YE77-F1
#
_cell.length_a   1.000
_cell.length_b   1.000
_cell.length_c   1.000
_cell.angle_alpha   90.00
_cell.angle_beta   90.00
_cell.angle_gamma   90.00
#
_symmetry.space_group_name_H-M   'P 1'
#
loop_
_entity.id
_entity.type
_entity.pdbx_description
1 polymer ?
#
loop_
_entity_poly.entity_id
_entity_poly.type
_entity_poly.pdbx_seq_one_letter_code
_entity_poly.pdbx_strand_id
1 'polypeptide(L)' 'MPWYRAGTVSVTLNSNAVIGTGTAFVANSRVGDAFLGPDGGWYEVTNIASDSAMSIAPNYRGATNAAGVYALTP' A
#
# COMPACT_ATOMS: atom_id res chain seq x y z
N MET A 1 8.47 0.94 16.41
CA MET A 1 9.12 0.86 15.08
C MET A 1 8.49 1.93 14.21
N PRO A 2 9.28 2.74 13.48
CA PRO A 2 8.71 3.80 12.65
C PRO A 2 7.93 3.18 11.47
N TRP A 3 6.74 3.71 11.18
CA TRP A 3 5.98 3.32 9.99
C TRP A 3 6.78 3.58 8.73
N TYR A 4 6.68 2.71 7.73
CA TYR A 4 7.33 2.87 6.43
C TYR A 4 6.47 3.73 5.50
N ARG A 5 7.08 4.74 4.85
CA ARG A 5 6.36 5.79 4.08
C ARG A 5 7.17 6.32 2.88
N ALA A 6 8.21 5.61 2.46
CA ALA A 6 9.08 6.12 1.39
C ALA A 6 8.39 5.99 0.02
N GLY A 7 8.54 7.00 -0.84
CA GLY A 7 7.93 7.01 -2.16
C GLY A 7 6.42 7.31 -2.14
N THR A 8 5.75 6.98 -3.24
CA THR A 8 4.30 7.16 -3.43
C THR A 8 3.66 5.89 -3.95
N VAL A 9 2.33 5.80 -3.84
CA VAL A 9 1.55 4.67 -4.35
C VAL A 9 0.48 5.11 -5.33
N SER A 10 0.29 4.32 -6.39
CA SER A 10 -0.87 4.34 -7.26
C SER A 10 -1.88 3.30 -6.78
N VAL A 11 -3.11 3.74 -6.57
CA VAL A 11 -4.26 2.93 -6.13
C VAL A 11 -5.47 3.26 -6.99
N THR A 12 -6.24 2.24 -7.32
CA THR A 12 -7.43 2.37 -8.20
C THR A 12 -8.66 1.93 -7.44
N LEU A 13 -9.74 2.73 -7.53
CA LEU A 13 -11.02 2.39 -6.93
C LEU A 13 -11.45 0.98 -7.34
N ASN A 14 -11.90 0.18 -6.36
CA ASN A 14 -12.33 -1.22 -6.51
C ASN A 14 -11.21 -2.20 -6.97
N SER A 15 -9.94 -1.83 -6.85
CA SER A 15 -8.79 -2.72 -7.08
C SER A 15 -8.09 -3.07 -5.77
N ASN A 16 -7.47 -4.25 -5.71
CA ASN A 16 -6.58 -4.63 -4.61
C ASN A 16 -5.10 -4.27 -4.89
N ALA A 17 -4.76 -3.79 -6.08
CA ALA A 17 -3.38 -3.53 -6.44
C ALA A 17 -2.88 -2.20 -5.87
N VAL A 18 -1.70 -2.24 -5.25
CA VAL A 18 -0.94 -1.06 -4.81
C VAL A 18 0.37 -1.05 -5.57
N ILE A 19 0.56 -0.04 -6.42
CA ILE A 19 1.77 0.10 -7.25
C ILE A 19 2.62 1.24 -6.70
N GLY A 20 3.79 0.92 -6.18
CA GLY A 20 4.72 1.87 -5.59
C GLY A 20 5.68 2.50 -6.61
N THR A 21 6.10 3.73 -6.33
CA THR A 21 7.23 4.39 -7.01
C THR A 21 8.19 4.91 -5.94
N GLY A 22 9.47 4.51 -6.00
CA GLY A 22 10.46 4.82 -4.96
C GLY A 22 10.22 4.07 -3.64
N THR A 23 9.55 2.91 -3.71
CA THR A 23 9.23 2.04 -2.59
C THR A 23 10.19 0.85 -2.52
N ALA A 24 10.19 0.15 -1.38
CA ALA A 24 10.99 -1.02 -1.06
C ALA A 24 10.14 -1.96 -0.19
N PHE A 25 8.99 -2.37 -0.71
CA PHE A 25 7.97 -3.11 0.04
C PHE A 25 8.46 -4.42 0.64
N VAL A 26 9.28 -5.19 -0.08
CA VAL A 26 9.77 -6.50 0.36
C VAL A 26 10.60 -6.40 1.64
N ALA A 27 11.39 -5.33 1.77
CA ALA A 27 12.26 -5.12 2.92
C ALA A 27 11.53 -4.50 4.13
N ASN A 28 10.38 -3.86 3.91
CA ASN A 28 9.75 -2.97 4.90
C ASN A 28 8.32 -3.36 5.28
N SER A 29 7.77 -4.43 4.70
CA SER A 29 6.43 -4.92 5.03
C SER A 29 6.33 -6.43 4.88
N ARG A 30 5.26 -6.99 5.42
CA ARG A 30 4.90 -8.41 5.39
C ARG A 30 3.40 -8.55 5.11
N VAL A 31 3.02 -9.74 4.64
CA VAL A 31 1.60 -10.12 4.58
C VAL A 31 1.03 -10.10 6.00
N GLY A 32 -0.14 -9.49 6.17
CA GLY A 32 -0.81 -9.25 7.45
C GLY A 32 -0.57 -7.85 8.03
N ASP A 33 0.40 -7.09 7.51
CA ASP A 33 0.63 -5.71 7.94
C ASP A 33 -0.55 -4.80 7.55
N ALA A 34 -0.71 -3.69 8.29
CA ALA A 34 -1.68 -2.68 7.97
C ALA A 34 -1.11 -1.63 7.00
N PHE A 35 -1.81 -1.43 5.89
CA PHE A 35 -1.62 -0.37 4.91
C PHE A 35 -2.62 0.76 5.15
N LEU A 36 -2.11 1.96 5.39
CA LEU A 36 -2.89 3.19 5.38
C LEU A 36 -2.85 3.79 3.97
N GLY A 37 -3.99 3.74 3.29
CA GLY A 37 -4.13 4.26 1.94
C GLY A 37 -4.16 5.79 1.86
N PRO A 38 -4.01 6.36 0.65
CA PRO A 38 -4.08 7.81 0.44
C PRO A 38 -5.45 8.43 0.75
N ASP A 39 -6.48 7.60 0.88
CA ASP A 39 -7.83 7.96 1.34
C ASP A 39 -7.95 8.02 2.86
N GLY A 40 -6.88 7.70 3.60
CA GLY A 40 -6.91 7.53 5.04
C GLY A 40 -7.57 6.22 5.50
N GLY A 41 -7.86 5.30 4.56
CA GLY A 41 -8.45 4.00 4.85
C GLY A 41 -7.42 2.97 5.28
N TRP A 42 -7.82 2.06 6.16
CA TRP A 42 -7.00 0.93 6.59
C TRP A 42 -7.31 -0.32 5.78
N TYR A 43 -6.25 -1.00 5.38
CA TYR A 43 -6.30 -2.22 4.58
C TYR A 43 -5.24 -3.21 5.07
N GLU A 44 -5.51 -4.50 4.94
CA GLU A 44 -4.55 -5.57 5.21
C GLU A 44 -3.70 -5.84 3.96
N VAL A 45 -2.38 -5.94 4.11
CA VAL A 45 -1.49 -6.41 3.04
C VAL A 45 -1.67 -7.91 2.87
N THR A 46 -2.12 -8.35 1.69
CA THR A 46 -2.40 -9.77 1.40
C THR A 46 -1.31 -10.44 0.58
N ASN A 47 -0.50 -9.68 -0.14
CA ASN A 47 0.60 -10.19 -0.95
C ASN A 47 1.66 -9.11 -1.18
N ILE A 48 2.93 -9.51 -1.29
CA ILE A 48 4.03 -8.66 -1.69
C ILE A 48 4.73 -9.31 -2.88
N ALA A 49 4.49 -8.75 -4.07
CA ALA A 49 5.00 -9.30 -5.33
C ALA A 49 6.42 -8.80 -5.64
N SER A 50 6.73 -7.54 -5.28
CA SER A 50 8.04 -6.92 -5.47
C SER A 50 8.20 -5.67 -4.61
N ASP A 51 9.35 -5.01 -4.68
CA ASP A 51 9.60 -3.73 -4.01
C ASP A 51 8.60 -2.61 -4.38
N SER A 52 7.91 -2.76 -5.51
CA SER A 52 6.99 -1.78 -6.07
C SER A 52 5.57 -2.31 -6.31
N ALA A 53 5.24 -3.52 -5.89
CA ALA A 53 3.91 -4.09 -6.10
C ALA A 53 3.45 -4.94 -4.91
N MET A 54 2.28 -4.61 -4.38
CA MET A 54 1.60 -5.36 -3.33
C MET A 54 0.10 -5.46 -3.60
N SER A 55 -0.58 -6.35 -2.87
CA SER A 55 -2.03 -6.47 -2.84
C SER A 55 -2.58 -6.18 -1.46
N ILE A 56 -3.79 -5.60 -1.41
CA ILE A 56 -4.49 -5.27 -0.16
C ILE A 56 -5.90 -5.86 -0.09
N ALA A 57 -6.44 -6.02 1.12
CA ALA A 57 -7.83 -6.38 1.36
C ALA A 57 -8.46 -5.48 2.47
N PRO A 58 -9.73 -5.06 2.34
CA PRO A 58 -10.58 -5.17 1.14
C PRO A 58 -10.01 -4.38 -0.06
N ASN A 59 -10.64 -4.46 -1.22
CA ASN A 59 -10.26 -3.63 -2.36
C ASN A 59 -10.31 -2.14 -1.99
N TYR A 60 -9.44 -1.33 -2.58
CA TYR A 60 -9.33 0.10 -2.34
C TYR A 60 -10.68 0.80 -2.57
N ARG A 61 -11.09 1.60 -1.59
CA ARG A 61 -12.45 2.19 -1.51
C ARG A 61 -12.46 3.68 -1.83
N GLY A 62 -11.31 4.33 -1.79
CA GLY A 62 -11.14 5.74 -2.13
C GLY A 62 -11.17 6.01 -3.64
N ALA A 63 -11.21 7.29 -4.00
CA ALA A 63 -11.04 7.72 -5.39
C ALA A 63 -9.66 7.33 -5.92
N THR A 64 -9.58 6.88 -7.17
CA THR A 64 -8.32 6.53 -7.84
C THR A 64 -7.29 7.65 -7.67
N ASN A 65 -6.09 7.28 -7.21
CA ASN A 65 -4.99 8.19 -6.97
C ASN A 65 -3.71 7.58 -7.54
N ALA A 66 -3.07 8.28 -8.49
CA ALA A 66 -1.87 7.79 -9.18
C ALA A 66 -0.57 8.01 -8.39
N ALA A 67 -0.56 8.89 -7.39
CA ALA A 67 0.62 9.25 -6.61
C ALA A 67 0.24 9.72 -5.20
N GLY A 68 -0.33 8.80 -4.42
CA GLY A 68 -0.78 9.05 -3.06
C GLY A 68 0.29 8.80 -1.99
N VAL A 69 0.15 9.51 -0.88
CA VAL A 69 0.91 9.26 0.35
C VAL A 69 0.31 8.04 1.05
N TYR A 70 1.14 7.23 1.68
CA TYR A 70 0.72 6.02 2.40
C TYR A 70 1.56 5.80 3.65
N ALA A 71 1.18 4.81 4.45
CA ALA A 71 2.04 4.25 5.47
C ALA A 71 1.82 2.74 5.64
N LEU A 72 2.88 2.03 6.05
CA LEU A 72 2.83 0.62 6.44
C LEU A 72 3.24 0.48 7.91
N THR A 73 2.52 -0.34 8.65
CA THR A 73 2.84 -0.74 10.03
C THR A 73 2.58 -2.23 10.21
N PRO A 74 3.42 -2.93 11.01
CA PRO A 74 3.05 -4.23 11.54
C PRO A 74 1.74 -4.18 12.31
#